data_AF-N6WWM7-F1
#
_entry.id   AF-N6WWM7-F1
#
_cell.length_a   1.000
_cell.length_b   1.000
_cell.length_c   1.000
_cell.angle_alpha   90.00
_cell.angle_beta   90.00
_cell.angle_gamma   90.00
#
_symmetry.space_group_name_H-M   'P 1'
#
loop_
_entity.id
_entity.type
_entity.pdbx_description
1 polymer ?
#
loop_
_entity_poly.entity_id
_entity_poly.type
_entity_poly.pdbx_seq_one_letter_code
_entity_poly.pdbx_strand_id
1 'polypeptide(L)'
;MSMTEALDQSQSGLMSRVHRAIQSHKLNQRTEQTYLHWITRYVVFHDLKDPTDLGDQEQQLFLGYLQQRMRVSRARLNQAKQALAFFYEEVLGQMPQAALAG
;
A
#
# COMPACT_ATOMS: atom_id res chain seq x y z
N MET A 1 -3.26 -17.37 -3.66
CA MET A 1 -2.47 -16.29 -4.27
C MET A 1 -1.33 -15.96 -3.34
N SER A 2 -0.11 -16.04 -3.83
CA SER A 2 1.06 -15.45 -3.17
C SER A 2 0.97 -13.92 -3.24
N MET A 3 1.65 -13.22 -2.33
CA MET A 3 1.66 -11.75 -2.32
C MET A 3 2.21 -11.16 -3.63
N THR A 4 3.19 -11.84 -4.19
CA THR A 4 3.82 -11.54 -5.49
C THR A 4 2.80 -11.58 -6.64
N GLU A 5 1.96 -12.61 -6.68
CA GLU A 5 0.96 -12.80 -7.76
C GLU A 5 -0.08 -11.68 -7.76
N ALA A 6 -0.57 -11.27 -6.58
CA ALA A 6 -1.63 -10.27 -6.49
C ALA A 6 -1.17 -8.89 -7.03
N LEU A 7 0.06 -8.48 -6.74
CA LEU A 7 0.59 -7.20 -7.22
C LEU A 7 0.80 -7.22 -8.74
N ASP A 8 1.42 -8.26 -9.28
CA ASP A 8 1.66 -8.36 -10.71
C ASP A 8 0.38 -8.59 -11.53
N GLN A 9 -0.66 -9.18 -10.93
CA GLN A 9 -1.98 -9.30 -11.54
C GLN A 9 -2.70 -7.95 -11.64
N SER A 10 -2.54 -7.09 -10.64
CA SER A 10 -3.13 -5.75 -10.63
C SER A 10 -2.44 -4.81 -11.60
N GLN A 11 -1.12 -4.84 -11.65
CA GLN A 11 -0.34 -4.13 -12.66
C GLN A 11 0.96 -4.90 -12.94
N SER A 12 1.22 -5.20 -14.21
CA SER A 12 2.41 -5.96 -14.60
C SER A 12 3.71 -5.31 -14.12
N GLY A 13 4.54 -6.05 -13.38
CA GLY A 13 5.83 -5.60 -12.86
C GLY A 13 5.75 -4.75 -11.59
N LEU A 14 4.56 -4.62 -10.99
CA LEU A 14 4.35 -3.88 -9.75
C LEU A 14 5.17 -4.45 -8.59
N MET A 15 5.22 -5.78 -8.42
CA MET A 15 6.03 -6.39 -7.36
C MET A 15 7.49 -5.98 -7.48
N SER A 16 8.03 -6.02 -8.70
CA SER A 16 9.42 -5.66 -8.97
C SER A 16 9.69 -4.18 -8.66
N ARG A 17 8.72 -3.29 -8.91
CA ARG A 17 8.83 -1.87 -8.55
C ARG A 17 8.81 -1.67 -7.04
N VAL A 18 7.89 -2.33 -6.33
CA VAL A 18 7.83 -2.29 -4.85
C VAL A 18 9.15 -2.77 -4.26
N HIS A 19 9.67 -3.90 -4.73
CA HIS A 19 10.93 -4.46 -4.23
C HIS A 19 12.12 -3.53 -4.48
N ARG A 20 12.21 -2.91 -5.67
CA ARG A 20 13.26 -1.91 -5.96
C ARG A 20 13.17 -0.71 -5.02
N ALA A 21 11.98 -0.17 -4.78
CA ALA A 21 11.82 0.95 -3.86
C ALA A 21 12.25 0.58 -2.43
N ILE A 22 11.87 -0.61 -1.95
CA ILE A 22 12.25 -1.10 -0.62
C ILE A 22 13.79 -1.21 -0.49
N GLN A 23 14.46 -1.72 -1.51
CA GLN A 23 15.92 -1.83 -1.56
C GLN A 23 16.60 -0.46 -1.58
N SER A 24 16.12 0.48 -2.41
CA SER A 24 16.63 1.84 -2.50
C SER A 24 16.54 2.59 -1.16
N HIS A 25 15.44 2.40 -0.43
CA HIS A 25 15.21 2.99 0.89
C HIS A 25 15.89 2.24 2.05
N LYS A 26 16.59 1.14 1.76
CA LYS A 26 17.30 0.31 2.76
C LYS A 26 16.42 -0.06 3.95
N LEU A 27 15.15 -0.37 3.69
CA LEU A 27 14.22 -0.76 4.74
C LEU A 27 14.69 -2.06 5.39
N ASN A 28 14.54 -2.15 6.72
CA ASN A 28 14.82 -3.42 7.41
C ASN A 28 13.76 -4.47 7.04
N GLN A 29 14.11 -5.74 7.24
CA GLN A 29 13.26 -6.89 6.88
C GLN A 29 11.85 -6.82 7.49
N ARG A 30 11.73 -6.32 8.73
CA ARG A 30 10.42 -6.20 9.41
C ARG A 30 9.55 -5.14 8.75
N THR A 31 10.13 -4.00 8.38
CA THR A 31 9.42 -2.93 7.68
C THR A 31 9.04 -3.37 6.27
N GLU A 32 9.94 -4.03 5.55
CA GLU A 32 9.66 -4.60 4.23
C GLU A 32 8.44 -5.54 4.25
N GLN A 33 8.43 -6.53 5.15
CA GLN A 33 7.31 -7.45 5.31
C GLN A 33 6.00 -6.72 5.65
N THR A 34 6.10 -5.70 6.52
CA THR A 34 4.95 -4.88 6.91
C THR A 34 4.39 -4.13 5.70
N TYR A 35 5.25 -3.54 4.87
CA TYR A 35 4.84 -2.75 3.73
C TYR A 35 4.25 -3.62 2.64
N LEU A 36 4.94 -4.70 2.25
CA LEU A 36 4.43 -5.68 1.28
C LEU A 36 3.05 -6.22 1.69
N HIS A 37 2.88 -6.53 2.97
CA HIS A 37 1.60 -7.01 3.51
C HIS A 37 0.47 -5.98 3.33
N TRP A 38 0.70 -4.72 3.68
CA TRP A 38 -0.33 -3.69 3.58
C TRP A 38 -0.63 -3.29 2.14
N ILE A 39 0.39 -3.18 1.29
CA ILE A 39 0.22 -2.86 -0.15
C ILE A 39 -0.57 -3.97 -0.84
N THR A 40 -0.21 -5.23 -0.60
CA THR A 40 -0.94 -6.38 -1.17
C THR A 40 -2.40 -6.37 -0.71
N ARG A 41 -2.66 -6.17 0.59
CA ARG A 41 -4.03 -6.11 1.11
C ARG A 41 -4.84 -4.95 0.55
N TYR A 42 -4.22 -3.81 0.29
CA TYR A 42 -4.87 -2.67 -0.33
C TYR A 42 -5.32 -2.99 -1.76
N VAL A 43 -4.41 -3.54 -2.56
CA VAL A 43 -4.69 -3.93 -3.95
C VAL A 43 -5.79 -5.00 -4.02
N VAL A 44 -5.72 -6.03 -3.16
CA VAL A 44 -6.74 -7.09 -3.09
C VAL A 44 -8.09 -6.55 -2.61
N PHE A 45 -8.10 -5.59 -1.67
CA PHE A 45 -9.35 -4.96 -1.20
C PHE A 45 -10.08 -4.22 -2.32
N HIS A 46 -9.34 -3.69 -3.30
CA HIS A 46 -9.88 -3.02 -4.48
C HIS A 46 -9.97 -3.94 -5.69
N ASP A 47 -10.16 -5.24 -5.48
CA ASP A 47 -10.37 -6.25 -6.52
C ASP A 47 -9.27 -6.27 -7.59
N LEU A 48 -8.02 -6.04 -7.17
CA LEU A 48 -6.84 -6.02 -8.04
C LEU A 48 -6.90 -4.94 -9.15
N LYS A 49 -7.66 -3.85 -8.95
CA LYS A 49 -7.62 -2.68 -9.83
C LYS A 49 -6.21 -2.12 -9.98
N ASP A 50 -5.93 -1.48 -11.10
CA ASP A 50 -4.65 -0.79 -11.31
C ASP A 50 -4.47 0.28 -10.23
N PRO A 51 -3.39 0.25 -9.42
CA PRO A 51 -3.24 1.17 -8.30
C PRO A 51 -3.00 2.61 -8.73
N THR A 52 -2.64 2.85 -10.00
CA THR A 52 -2.52 4.19 -10.56
C THR A 52 -3.87 4.88 -10.76
N ASP A 53 -4.96 4.09 -10.85
CA ASP A 53 -6.35 4.56 -10.90
C ASP A 53 -6.99 4.68 -9.50
N LEU A 54 -6.32 4.21 -8.44
CA LEU A 54 -6.80 4.30 -7.07
C LEU A 54 -6.25 5.59 -6.44
N GLY A 55 -7.13 6.48 -5.99
CA GLY A 55 -6.75 7.77 -5.40
C GLY A 55 -6.97 7.85 -3.89
N ASP A 56 -7.08 9.07 -3.39
CA ASP A 56 -7.28 9.34 -1.96
C ASP A 56 -8.58 8.74 -1.41
N GLN A 57 -9.64 8.68 -2.22
CA GLN A 57 -10.92 8.10 -1.81
C GLN A 57 -10.76 6.61 -1.51
N GLU A 58 -10.05 5.88 -2.36
CA GLU A 58 -9.78 4.46 -2.26
C GLU A 58 -8.90 4.15 -1.04
N GLN A 59 -7.91 5.01 -0.76
CA GLN A 59 -7.10 4.95 0.47
C GLN A 59 -7.97 5.13 1.71
N GLN A 60 -8.84 6.15 1.73
CA GLN A 60 -9.73 6.42 2.86
C GLN A 60 -10.72 5.26 3.09
N LEU A 61 -11.28 4.68 2.03
CA LEU A 61 -12.17 3.53 2.11
C LEU A 61 -11.46 2.33 2.75
N PHE A 62 -10.24 2.01 2.31
CA PHE A 62 -9.47 0.91 2.88
C PHE A 62 -9.11 1.18 4.36
N LEU A 63 -8.61 2.37 4.69
CA LEU A 63 -8.27 2.71 6.07
C LEU A 63 -9.49 2.75 6.99
N GLY A 64 -10.64 3.18 6.47
CA GLY A 64 -11.93 3.13 7.16
C GLY A 64 -12.38 1.69 7.41
N TYR A 65 -12.26 0.81 6.42
CA TYR A 65 -12.51 -0.62 6.55
C TYR A 65 -11.63 -1.25 7.66
N LEU A 66 -10.34 -0.92 7.69
CA LEU A 66 -9.43 -1.44 8.72
C LEU A 66 -9.86 -1.04 10.13
N GLN A 67 -10.31 0.21 10.31
CA GLN A 67 -10.74 0.72 11.61
C GLN A 67 -12.09 0.17 12.03
N GLN A 68 -13.08 0.25 11.15
CA GLN A 68 -14.48 0.03 11.52
C GLN A 68 -14.85 -1.45 11.44
N ARG A 69 -14.39 -2.15 10.40
CA ARG A 69 -14.73 -3.56 10.16
C ARG A 69 -13.70 -4.49 10.77
N MET A 70 -12.42 -4.26 10.49
CA MET A 70 -11.35 -5.13 11.00
C MET A 70 -10.90 -4.78 12.43
N ARG A 71 -11.33 -3.63 12.96
CA ARG A 71 -11.03 -3.14 14.32
C ARG A 71 -9.55 -3.25 14.67
N VAL A 72 -8.67 -2.92 13.72
CA VAL A 72 -7.22 -2.99 13.95
C VAL A 72 -6.79 -1.95 14.97
N SER A 73 -5.71 -2.24 15.72
CA SER A 73 -5.14 -1.27 16.66
C SER A 73 -4.63 -0.02 15.94
N ARG A 74 -4.54 1.11 16.66
CA ARG A 74 -3.96 2.36 16.13
C ARG A 74 -2.55 2.16 15.55
N ALA A 75 -1.74 1.31 16.17
CA ALA A 75 -0.41 0.98 15.68
C ALA A 75 -0.45 0.26 14.31
N ARG A 76 -1.34 -0.72 14.13
CA ARG A 76 -1.52 -1.43 12.85
C ARG A 76 -2.09 -0.49 11.77
N LEU A 77 -3.00 0.40 12.14
CA LEU A 77 -3.51 1.42 11.22
C LEU A 77 -2.39 2.37 10.76
N ASN A 78 -1.54 2.81 11.68
CA ASN A 78 -0.41 3.67 11.33
C ASN A 78 0.61 2.96 10.43
N GLN A 79 0.82 1.66 10.60
CA GLN A 79 1.63 0.86 9.67
C GLN A 79 1.01 0.81 8.27
N ALA A 80 -0.31 0.61 8.18
CA ALA A 80 -1.01 0.64 6.90
C ALA A 80 -0.88 2.00 6.21
N LYS A 81 -1.09 3.10 6.95
CA LYS A 81 -0.93 4.48 6.43
C LYS A 81 0.48 4.72 5.88
N GLN A 82 1.52 4.36 6.64
CA GLN A 82 2.91 4.53 6.20
C GLN A 82 3.24 3.68 4.98
N ALA A 83 2.74 2.45 4.91
CA ALA A 83 2.93 1.58 3.76
C ALA A 83 2.25 2.14 2.50
N LEU A 84 1.05 2.73 2.62
CA LEU A 84 0.35 3.38 1.51
C LEU A 84 1.08 4.65 1.05
N ALA A 85 1.50 5.52 1.98
CA ALA A 85 2.27 6.71 1.63
C ALA A 85 3.54 6.34 0.85
N PHE A 86 4.33 5.39 1.36
CA PHE A 86 5.48 4.85 0.66
C PHE A 86 5.13 4.29 -0.71
N PHE A 87 4.02 3.56 -0.83
CA PHE A 87 3.60 2.98 -2.10
C PHE A 87 3.28 4.04 -3.15
N TYR A 88 2.52 5.07 -2.79
CA TYR A 88 2.19 6.15 -3.73
C TYR A 88 3.42 6.98 -4.09
N GLU A 89 4.20 7.40 -3.09
CA GLU A 89 5.35 8.29 -3.27
C GLU A 89 6.51 7.60 -3.99
N GLU A 90 6.93 6.44 -3.50
CA GLU A 90 8.20 5.81 -3.89
C GLU A 90 8.02 4.75 -4.98
N VAL A 91 6.84 4.14 -5.08
CA VAL A 91 6.56 3.10 -6.08
C VAL A 91 5.84 3.71 -7.27
N LEU A 92 4.70 4.38 -7.03
CA LEU A 92 3.86 4.94 -8.09
C LEU A 92 4.35 6.29 -8.61
N GLY A 93 5.20 7.01 -7.86
CA GLY A 93 5.64 8.36 -8.23
C GLY A 93 4.49 9.37 -8.21
N GLN A 94 3.43 9.08 -7.46
CA GLN A 94 2.27 9.94 -7.27
C GLN A 94 2.38 10.59 -5.90
N MET A 95 2.29 11.92 -5.82
CA MET A 95 2.17 12.56 -4.50
C MET A 95 0.80 12.21 -3.92
N PRO A 96 0.72 11.60 -2.72
CA PRO A 96 -0.55 11.42 -2.04
C PRO A 96 -1.12 12.81 -1.73
N GLN A 97 -2.29 13.13 -2.28
CA GLN A 97 -2.92 14.45 -2.10
C GLN A 97 -3.34 14.68 -0.63
N ALA A 98 -3.41 13.62 0.17
CA ALA A 98 -3.59 13.68 1.62
C ALA A 98 -2.49 14.46 2.38
N ALA A 99 -1.34 14.77 1.77
CA ALA A 99 -0.34 15.67 2.35
C ALA A 99 -0.77 17.16 2.38
N LEU A 100 -1.93 17.51 1.78
CA LEU A 100 -2.50 18.86 1.80
C LEU A 100 -3.60 19.07 2.87
N ALA A 101 -3.93 18.05 3.65
CA ALA A 101 -4.84 18.19 4.79
C ALA A 101 -4.03 18.38 6.09
N GLY A 102 -3.52 19.61 6.27
CA GLY A 102 -3.06 20.13 7.55
C GLY A 102 -4.21 20.46 8.49
#